data_AF-A0A5C7TA11-F1
#
_entry.id   AF-A0A5C7TA11-F1
#
_cell.length_a   1.000
_cell.length_b   1.000
_cell.length_c   1.000
_cell.angle_alpha   90.00
_cell.angle_beta   90.00
_cell.angle_gamma   90.00
#
_symmetry.space_group_name_H-M   'P 1'
#
loop_
_entity.id
_entity.type
_entity.pdbx_description
1 polymer ?
#
loop_
_entity_poly.entity_id
_entity_poly.type
_entity_poly.pdbx_seq_one_letter_code
_entity_poly.pdbx_strand_id
1 'polypeptide(L)'
;MKLALGPLLYYWPHQSVLDFYADLAEAPLDSVYLGETVCSRRHELRLDDWLEVGKVLAAAGKEVVISSQALIESESDLKTLRRIVRQHDFRVEANDMGAVRLLVEAGVDNWIAGPTLNIFNPTTLQLMIDSGATRWAVAPEMSGAALAEVRAALARPIETEVFAYGRLPLAHSA
;
A
#
# COMPACT_ATOMS: atom_id res chain seq x y z
N MET A 1 1.97 6.90 18.46
CA MET A 1 2.74 6.11 17.47
C MET A 1 1.87 4.91 17.13
N LYS A 2 1.65 4.64 15.84
CA LYS A 2 0.88 3.49 15.36
C LYS A 2 1.82 2.44 14.76
N LEU A 3 1.41 1.17 14.78
CA LEU A 3 2.10 0.06 14.13
C LEU A 3 1.31 -0.43 12.92
N ALA A 4 1.98 -0.42 11.77
CA ALA A 4 1.45 -0.92 10.51
C ALA A 4 2.20 -2.20 10.10
N LEU A 5 1.45 -3.20 9.65
CA LEU A 5 2.01 -4.34 8.94
C LEU A 5 1.94 -4.10 7.43
N GLY A 6 3.09 -4.07 6.77
CA GLY A 6 3.18 -3.97 5.31
C GLY A 6 2.75 -5.26 4.58
N PRO A 7 2.58 -5.20 3.25
CA PRO A 7 2.19 -6.37 2.46
C PRO A 7 3.30 -7.43 2.43
N LEU A 8 2.94 -8.67 2.10
CA LEU A 8 3.91 -9.76 1.99
C LEU A 8 4.88 -9.54 0.82
N LEU A 9 6.17 -9.42 1.15
CA LEU A 9 7.22 -9.15 0.16
C LEU A 9 7.83 -10.44 -0.44
N TYR A 10 7.50 -11.59 0.13
CA TYR A 10 8.03 -12.90 -0.25
C TYR A 10 6.91 -13.87 -0.60
N TYR A 11 7.26 -14.91 -1.37
CA TYR A 11 6.33 -15.98 -1.69
C TYR A 11 6.09 -16.89 -0.48
N TRP A 12 4.82 -17.10 -0.16
CA TRP A 12 4.34 -17.96 0.93
C TRP A 12 3.22 -18.83 0.38
N PRO A 13 3.12 -20.13 0.76
CA PRO A 13 1.99 -20.96 0.36
C PRO A 13 0.66 -20.40 0.86
N HIS A 14 -0.42 -20.55 0.08
CA HIS A 14 -1.76 -20.03 0.38
C HIS A 14 -2.20 -20.21 1.84
N GLN A 15 -2.11 -21.45 2.37
CA GLN A 15 -2.55 -21.71 3.75
C GLN A 15 -1.71 -20.94 4.78
N SER A 16 -0.40 -20.84 4.58
CA SER A 16 0.48 -20.08 5.46
C SER A 16 0.15 -18.59 5.46
N VAL A 17 -0.33 -18.04 4.35
CA VAL A 17 -0.80 -16.65 4.28
C VAL A 17 -2.08 -16.47 5.09
N LEU A 18 -3.05 -17.36 4.95
CA LEU A 18 -4.31 -17.29 5.69
C LEU A 18 -4.09 -17.44 7.20
N ASP A 19 -3.29 -18.43 7.61
CA ASP A 19 -2.97 -18.66 9.02
C ASP A 19 -2.25 -17.44 9.63
N PHE A 20 -1.30 -16.85 8.89
CA PHE A 20 -0.60 -15.64 9.30
C PHE A 20 -1.56 -14.48 9.57
N TYR A 21 -2.48 -14.17 8.66
CA TYR A 21 -3.42 -13.06 8.88
C TYR A 21 -4.50 -13.37 9.93
N ALA A 22 -4.88 -14.64 10.11
CA ALA A 22 -5.75 -15.05 11.21
C ALA A 22 -5.11 -14.75 12.57
N ASP A 23 -3.82 -15.08 12.74
CA ASP A 23 -3.07 -14.79 13.97
C ASP A 23 -2.93 -13.26 14.23
N LEU A 24 -2.91 -12.45 13.17
CA LEU A 24 -2.73 -11.00 13.27
C LEU A 24 -4.00 -10.23 13.64
N ALA A 25 -5.18 -10.86 13.59
CA ALA A 25 -6.42 -10.25 14.04
C ALA A 25 -6.32 -9.77 15.50
N GLU A 26 -5.66 -10.55 16.35
CA GLU A 26 -5.46 -10.27 17.78
C GLU A 26 -4.13 -9.55 18.09
N ALA A 27 -3.26 -9.37 17.10
CA ALA A 27 -1.96 -8.72 17.30
C ALA A 27 -2.12 -7.22 17.61
N PRO A 28 -1.17 -6.58 18.32
CA PRO A 28 -1.22 -5.15 18.65
C PRO A 28 -0.81 -4.26 17.45
N LEU A 29 -1.48 -4.43 16.32
CA LEU A 29 -1.33 -3.66 15.09
C LEU A 29 -2.54 -2.73 14.90
N ASP A 30 -2.28 -1.53 14.40
CA ASP A 30 -3.30 -0.54 14.05
C ASP A 30 -3.79 -0.73 12.61
N SER A 31 -2.87 -0.97 11.68
CA SER A 31 -3.18 -1.11 10.25
C SER A 31 -2.48 -2.29 9.58
N VAL A 32 -3.12 -2.84 8.55
CA VAL A 32 -2.62 -3.97 7.76
C VAL A 32 -2.79 -3.70 6.28
N TYR A 33 -1.67 -3.77 5.55
CA TYR A 33 -1.63 -3.65 4.09
C TYR A 33 -1.69 -5.05 3.46
N LEU A 34 -2.64 -5.24 2.56
CA LEU A 34 -2.94 -6.51 1.90
C LEU A 34 -2.77 -6.39 0.39
N GLY A 35 -2.46 -7.51 -0.26
CA GLY A 35 -2.29 -7.58 -1.71
C GLY A 35 -0.88 -7.99 -2.13
N GLU A 36 -0.70 -8.09 -3.44
CA GLU A 36 0.56 -8.48 -4.08
C GLU A 36 1.22 -7.25 -4.70
N THR A 37 2.39 -6.86 -4.19
CA THR A 37 3.11 -5.64 -4.61
C THR A 37 4.38 -5.92 -5.42
N VAL A 38 4.81 -7.18 -5.52
CA VAL A 38 6.13 -7.58 -6.04
C VAL A 38 6.07 -8.22 -7.42
N CYS A 39 5.18 -9.21 -7.63
CA CYS A 39 5.05 -9.93 -8.89
C CYS A 39 3.65 -10.49 -9.06
N SER A 40 2.97 -10.11 -10.15
CA SER A 40 1.62 -10.57 -10.48
C SER A 40 1.47 -12.09 -10.56
N ARG A 41 2.56 -12.81 -10.84
CA ARG A 41 2.54 -14.27 -11.00
C ARG A 41 2.48 -15.04 -9.68
N ARG A 42 2.60 -14.37 -8.53
CA ARG A 42 2.39 -14.96 -7.21
C ARG A 42 0.89 -15.06 -6.93
N HIS A 43 0.25 -15.99 -7.60
CA HIS A 43 -1.21 -16.14 -7.64
C HIS A 43 -1.80 -16.93 -6.45
N GLU A 44 -1.16 -16.92 -5.28
CA GLU A 44 -1.66 -17.71 -4.14
C GLU A 44 -3.03 -17.19 -3.70
N LEU A 45 -3.18 -15.86 -3.56
CA LEU A 45 -4.46 -15.21 -3.28
C LEU A 45 -4.86 -14.29 -4.43
N ARG A 46 -6.11 -14.39 -4.86
CA ARG A 46 -6.73 -13.45 -5.80
C ARG A 46 -7.26 -12.24 -5.03
N LEU A 47 -7.64 -11.18 -5.75
CA LEU A 47 -8.19 -9.97 -5.13
C LEU A 47 -9.38 -10.26 -4.20
N ASP A 48 -10.29 -11.15 -4.60
CA ASP A 48 -11.46 -11.47 -3.78
C ASP A 48 -11.06 -12.14 -2.45
N ASP A 49 -10.03 -13.00 -2.47
CA ASP A 49 -9.51 -13.62 -1.25
C ASP A 49 -8.86 -12.56 -0.32
N TRP A 50 -8.14 -11.59 -0.89
CA TRP A 50 -7.59 -10.45 -0.14
C TRP A 50 -8.67 -9.59 0.49
N LEU A 51 -9.79 -9.35 -0.20
CA LEU A 51 -10.91 -8.60 0.34
C LEU A 51 -11.59 -9.34 1.48
N GLU A 52 -11.71 -10.68 1.41
CA GLU A 52 -12.25 -11.48 2.52
C GLU A 52 -11.32 -11.45 3.74
N VAL A 53 -10.00 -11.59 3.56
CA VAL A 53 -9.02 -11.40 4.65
C VAL A 53 -9.15 -9.99 5.25
N GLY A 54 -9.33 -8.97 4.40
CA GLY A 54 -9.56 -7.60 4.83
C GLY A 54 -10.81 -7.44 5.69
N LYS A 55 -11.93 -8.09 5.34
CA LYS A 55 -13.16 -8.04 6.14
C LYS A 55 -12.97 -8.64 7.52
N VAL A 56 -12.25 -9.76 7.62
CA VAL A 56 -11.94 -10.41 8.90
C VAL A 56 -11.10 -9.50 9.79
N LEU A 57 -10.02 -8.91 9.23
CA LEU A 57 -9.16 -7.99 9.97
C LEU A 57 -9.87 -6.69 10.37
N ALA A 58 -10.71 -6.14 9.49
CA ALA A 58 -11.51 -4.96 9.79
C ALA A 58 -12.55 -5.23 10.90
N ALA A 59 -13.16 -6.42 10.92
CA ALA A 59 -14.05 -6.84 12.00
C ALA A 59 -13.30 -6.99 13.35
N ALA A 60 -12.01 -7.29 13.32
CA ALA A 60 -11.11 -7.29 14.47
C ALA A 60 -10.58 -5.88 14.84
N GLY A 61 -11.07 -4.82 14.17
CA GLY A 61 -10.74 -3.43 14.46
C GLY A 61 -9.45 -2.91 13.81
N LYS A 62 -8.91 -3.61 12.81
CA LYS A 62 -7.74 -3.15 12.04
C LYS A 62 -8.15 -2.16 10.95
N GLU A 63 -7.33 -1.14 10.73
CA GLU A 63 -7.41 -0.36 9.49
C GLU A 63 -6.81 -1.18 8.34
N VAL A 64 -7.64 -1.56 7.37
CA VAL A 64 -7.20 -2.36 6.22
C VAL A 64 -6.96 -1.49 5.01
N VAL A 65 -5.85 -1.77 4.32
CA VAL A 65 -5.43 -1.11 3.07
C VAL A 65 -5.20 -2.18 2.01
N ILE A 66 -5.68 -1.94 0.79
CA ILE A 66 -5.36 -2.77 -0.39
C ILE A 66 -4.23 -2.11 -1.18
N SER A 67 -3.09 -2.76 -1.23
CA SER A 67 -1.90 -2.32 -1.96
C SER A 67 -1.97 -2.72 -3.43
N SER A 68 -1.76 -1.77 -4.33
CA SER A 68 -1.59 -2.05 -5.76
C SER A 68 -0.22 -2.63 -6.05
N GLN A 69 -0.07 -3.24 -7.23
CA GLN A 69 1.24 -3.65 -7.73
C GLN A 69 2.15 -2.45 -7.97
N ALA A 70 3.46 -2.65 -7.79
CA ALA A 70 4.48 -1.66 -8.13
C ALA A 70 4.76 -1.59 -9.64
N LEU A 71 4.53 -2.70 -10.36
CA LEU A 71 4.73 -2.79 -11.80
C LEU A 71 3.50 -3.44 -12.45
N ILE A 72 2.98 -2.78 -13.49
CA ILE A 72 1.84 -3.22 -14.29
C ILE A 72 2.36 -3.52 -15.69
N GLU A 73 2.38 -4.77 -16.15
CA GLU A 73 2.82 -5.09 -17.53
C GLU A 73 1.75 -5.67 -18.43
N SER A 74 0.64 -6.14 -17.86
CA SER A 74 -0.38 -6.83 -18.62
C SER A 74 -1.75 -6.17 -18.52
N GLU A 75 -2.61 -6.47 -19.49
CA GLU A 75 -4.01 -6.06 -19.44
C GLU A 75 -4.73 -6.71 -18.24
N SER A 76 -4.32 -7.91 -17.81
CA SER A 76 -4.81 -8.55 -16.59
C SER A 76 -4.46 -7.77 -15.33
N ASP A 77 -3.25 -7.23 -15.23
CA ASP A 77 -2.82 -6.40 -14.10
C ASP A 77 -3.66 -5.12 -14.07
N LEU A 78 -3.84 -4.47 -15.22
CA LEU A 78 -4.66 -3.27 -15.34
C LEU A 78 -6.14 -3.53 -15.00
N LYS A 79 -6.69 -4.69 -15.38
CA LYS A 79 -8.05 -5.12 -14.98
C LYS A 79 -8.14 -5.28 -13.46
N THR A 80 -7.14 -5.89 -12.84
CA THR A 80 -7.08 -6.06 -11.38
C THR A 80 -6.97 -4.71 -10.68
N LEU A 81 -6.10 -3.82 -11.14
CA LEU A 81 -5.95 -2.47 -10.61
C LEU A 81 -7.26 -1.67 -10.67
N ARG A 82 -7.99 -1.73 -11.79
CA ARG A 82 -9.31 -1.09 -11.91
C ARG A 82 -10.32 -1.66 -10.91
N ARG A 83 -10.25 -2.96 -10.58
CA ARG A 83 -11.08 -3.56 -9.52
C ARG A 83 -10.68 -3.06 -8.13
N ILE A 84 -9.38 -2.95 -7.85
CA ILE A 84 -8.85 -2.38 -6.60
C ILE A 84 -9.31 -0.94 -6.40
N VAL A 85 -9.31 -0.11 -7.45
CA VAL A 85 -9.77 1.29 -7.36
C VAL A 85 -11.30 1.39 -7.20
N ARG A 86 -12.07 0.42 -7.71
CA ARG A 86 -13.54 0.44 -7.67
C ARG A 86 -14.15 -0.17 -6.42
N GLN A 87 -13.39 -0.91 -5.61
CA GLN A 87 -13.92 -1.35 -4.32
C GLN A 87 -14.03 -0.15 -3.37
N HIS A 88 -14.99 -0.19 -2.45
CA HIS A 88 -15.29 0.91 -1.53
C HIS A 88 -15.13 0.50 -0.06
N ASP A 89 -14.66 -0.73 0.20
CA ASP A 89 -14.54 -1.29 1.54
C ASP A 89 -13.28 -0.80 2.25
N PHE A 90 -12.20 -0.59 1.50
CA PHE A 90 -10.86 -0.32 2.04
C PHE A 90 -10.14 0.79 1.29
N ARG A 91 -9.20 1.45 1.97
CA ARG A 91 -8.29 2.42 1.33
C ARG A 91 -7.35 1.71 0.37
N VAL A 92 -6.86 2.44 -0.62
CA VAL A 92 -5.90 1.92 -1.61
C VAL A 92 -4.52 2.55 -1.37
N GLU A 93 -3.49 1.71 -1.32
CA GLU A 93 -2.10 2.16 -1.47
C GLU A 93 -1.72 2.09 -2.96
N ALA A 94 -1.41 3.26 -3.53
CA ALA A 94 -0.97 3.41 -4.90
C ALA A 94 0.55 3.23 -4.98
N ASN A 95 0.98 2.19 -5.69
CA ASN A 95 2.38 1.82 -5.86
C ASN A 95 2.94 2.14 -7.27
N ASP A 96 2.11 2.67 -8.18
CA ASP A 96 2.52 3.18 -9.48
C ASP A 96 1.65 4.38 -9.92
N MET A 97 2.12 5.16 -10.91
CA MET A 97 1.40 6.36 -11.36
C MET A 97 0.09 6.05 -12.12
N GLY A 98 -0.06 4.84 -12.68
CA GLY A 98 -1.31 4.34 -13.22
C GLY A 98 -2.36 4.15 -12.12
N ALA A 99 -1.98 3.61 -10.96
CA ALA A 99 -2.87 3.55 -9.79
C ALA A 99 -3.29 4.96 -9.33
N VAL A 100 -2.33 5.89 -9.21
CA VAL A 100 -2.61 7.30 -8.86
C VAL A 100 -3.61 7.90 -9.85
N ARG A 101 -3.37 7.74 -11.15
CA ARG A 101 -4.27 8.26 -12.20
C ARG A 101 -5.68 7.70 -12.06
N LEU A 102 -5.82 6.38 -11.88
CA LEU A 102 -7.14 5.75 -11.78
C LEU A 102 -7.89 6.18 -10.52
N LEU A 103 -7.21 6.37 -9.40
CA LEU A 103 -7.80 6.90 -8.16
C LEU A 103 -8.32 8.32 -8.36
N VAL A 104 -7.53 9.19 -9.00
CA VAL A 104 -7.93 10.57 -9.32
C VAL A 104 -9.12 10.58 -10.28
N GLU A 105 -9.09 9.80 -11.35
CA GLU A 105 -10.20 9.69 -12.31
C GLU A 105 -11.49 9.15 -11.65
N ALA A 106 -11.36 8.30 -10.64
CA ALA A 106 -12.47 7.77 -9.86
C ALA A 106 -12.95 8.74 -8.76
N GLY A 107 -12.28 9.89 -8.57
CA GLY A 107 -12.62 10.86 -7.53
C GLY A 107 -12.32 10.39 -6.11
N VAL A 108 -11.41 9.43 -5.93
CA VAL A 108 -11.00 8.94 -4.61
C VAL A 108 -10.01 9.93 -3.99
N ASP A 109 -10.34 10.46 -2.81
CA ASP A 109 -9.59 11.54 -2.13
C ASP A 109 -9.01 11.13 -0.77
N ASN A 110 -8.98 9.82 -0.49
CA ASN A 110 -8.46 9.25 0.76
C ASN A 110 -7.58 8.00 0.52
N TRP A 111 -6.55 8.14 -0.31
CA TRP A 111 -5.63 7.04 -0.67
C TRP A 111 -4.23 7.25 -0.08
N ILE A 112 -3.37 6.23 -0.21
CA ILE A 112 -2.02 6.18 0.37
C ILE A 112 -1.00 6.23 -0.76
N ALA A 113 -0.09 7.20 -0.71
CA ALA A 113 1.07 7.24 -1.59
C ALA A 113 2.09 6.20 -1.13
N GLY A 114 2.19 5.10 -1.88
CA GLY A 114 3.03 3.95 -1.56
C GLY A 114 4.54 4.21 -1.75
N PRO A 115 5.40 3.36 -1.19
CA PRO A 115 6.85 3.57 -1.19
C PRO A 115 7.47 3.50 -2.58
N THR A 116 6.88 2.74 -3.51
CA THR A 116 7.41 2.56 -4.87
C THR A 116 7.10 3.72 -5.81
N LEU A 117 6.34 4.72 -5.36
CA LEU A 117 6.21 6.01 -6.06
C LEU A 117 7.52 6.82 -6.02
N ASN A 118 8.51 6.40 -5.22
CA ASN A 118 9.86 6.98 -5.20
C ASN A 118 9.86 8.51 -4.98
N ILE A 119 9.08 8.95 -3.98
CA ILE A 119 8.92 10.37 -3.67
C ILE A 119 10.07 10.82 -2.77
N PHE A 120 10.99 11.62 -3.32
CA PHE A 120 12.18 12.12 -2.60
C PHE A 120 12.23 13.65 -2.46
N ASN A 121 11.15 14.36 -2.80
CA ASN A 121 11.11 15.81 -2.76
C ASN A 121 9.70 16.32 -2.38
N PRO A 122 9.59 17.52 -1.77
CA PRO A 122 8.31 18.06 -1.32
C PRO A 122 7.35 18.40 -2.46
N THR A 123 7.85 18.80 -3.63
CA THR A 123 7.00 19.15 -4.79
C THR A 123 6.20 17.95 -5.27
N THR A 124 6.83 16.79 -5.42
CA THR A 124 6.15 15.55 -5.81
C THR A 124 5.20 15.07 -4.73
N LEU A 125 5.57 15.18 -3.45
CA LEU A 125 4.67 14.81 -2.36
C LEU A 125 3.43 15.71 -2.31
N GLN A 126 3.61 17.02 -2.52
CA GLN A 126 2.51 17.98 -2.60
C GLN A 126 1.56 17.64 -3.76
N LEU A 127 2.09 17.20 -4.91
CA LEU A 127 1.26 16.73 -6.02
C LEU A 127 0.38 15.53 -5.63
N MET A 128 0.90 14.55 -4.89
CA MET A 128 0.12 13.40 -4.41
C MET A 128 -0.98 13.85 -3.44
N ILE A 129 -0.61 14.72 -2.50
CA ILE A 129 -1.50 15.32 -1.52
C ILE A 129 -2.65 16.09 -2.21
N ASP A 130 -2.34 16.90 -3.22
CA ASP A 130 -3.33 17.65 -4.02
C ASP A 130 -4.20 16.75 -4.90
N SER A 131 -3.72 15.54 -5.18
CA SER A 131 -4.44 14.48 -5.90
C SER A 131 -5.25 13.55 -4.98
N GLY A 132 -5.25 13.77 -3.65
CA GLY A 132 -6.06 13.01 -2.70
C GLY A 132 -5.30 12.04 -1.79
N ALA A 133 -3.96 12.06 -1.78
CA ALA A 133 -3.20 11.27 -0.83
C ALA A 133 -3.33 11.84 0.58
N THR A 134 -3.71 10.99 1.54
CA THR A 134 -3.84 11.36 2.96
C THR A 134 -2.77 10.74 3.84
N ARG A 135 -2.02 9.76 3.31
CA ARG A 135 -0.86 9.13 3.94
C ARG A 135 0.25 8.88 2.91
N TRP A 136 1.49 8.97 3.36
CA TRP A 136 2.69 8.66 2.58
C TRP A 136 3.51 7.58 3.28
N ALA A 137 3.64 6.44 2.62
CA ALA A 137 4.58 5.39 2.98
C ALA A 137 5.94 5.74 2.33
N VAL A 138 6.92 6.05 3.17
CA VAL A 138 8.22 6.57 2.73
C VAL A 138 9.05 5.46 2.10
N ALA A 139 9.70 5.77 0.98
CA ALA A 139 10.67 4.88 0.34
C ALA A 139 11.79 4.52 1.34
N PRO A 140 12.13 3.22 1.51
CA PRO A 140 13.04 2.77 2.57
C PRO A 140 14.47 3.32 2.44
N GLU A 141 14.86 3.81 1.27
CA GLU A 141 16.17 4.43 1.01
C GLU A 141 16.27 5.86 1.53
N MET A 142 15.15 6.50 1.91
CA MET A 142 15.15 7.88 2.39
C MET A 142 15.76 7.98 3.79
N SER A 143 16.78 8.82 3.94
CA SER A 143 17.35 9.12 5.25
C SER A 143 16.38 9.91 6.14
N GLY A 144 16.52 9.77 7.45
CA GLY A 144 15.71 10.54 8.40
C GLY A 144 15.87 12.07 8.27
N ALA A 145 17.06 12.53 7.85
CA ALA A 145 17.31 13.95 7.59
C ALA A 145 16.53 14.43 6.35
N ALA A 146 16.61 13.70 5.23
CA ALA A 146 15.86 14.02 4.03
C ALA A 146 14.34 13.97 4.26
N LEU A 147 13.87 13.00 5.05
CA LEU A 147 12.47 12.90 5.46
C LEU A 147 12.02 14.15 6.24
N ALA A 148 12.82 14.60 7.19
CA ALA A 148 12.53 15.81 7.96
C ALA A 148 12.46 17.05 7.06
N GLU A 149 13.40 17.20 6.11
CA GLU A 149 13.43 18.30 5.15
C GLU A 149 12.19 18.32 4.24
N VAL A 150 11.84 17.17 3.67
CA VAL A 150 10.64 17.03 2.81
C VAL A 150 9.39 17.43 3.59
N ARG A 151 9.20 16.91 4.81
CA ARG A 151 8.02 17.21 5.63
C ARG A 151 7.94 18.67 6.06
N ALA A 152 9.07 19.29 6.39
CA ALA A 152 9.13 20.68 6.80
C ALA A 152 8.77 21.65 5.66
N ALA A 153 8.97 21.24 4.40
CA ALA A 153 8.69 22.04 3.22
C ALA A 153 7.24 21.92 2.69
N LEU A 154 6.41 21.03 3.25
CA LEU A 154 5.03 20.85 2.81
C LEU A 154 4.12 21.99 3.28
N ALA A 155 3.18 22.40 2.41
CA ALA A 155 2.19 23.40 2.76
C ALA A 155 1.16 22.86 3.77
N ARG A 156 0.89 21.55 3.75
CA ARG A 156 0.02 20.86 4.69
C ARG A 156 0.64 19.55 5.17
N PRO A 157 0.48 19.19 6.44
CA PRO A 157 0.99 17.92 6.96
C PRO A 157 0.24 16.74 6.33
N ILE A 158 0.94 15.62 6.17
CA ILE A 158 0.39 14.34 5.75
C ILE A 158 0.78 13.27 6.77
N GLU A 159 -0.09 12.26 7.00
CA GLU A 159 0.30 11.08 7.75
C GLU A 159 1.51 10.43 7.06
N THR A 160 2.53 10.04 7.84
CA THR A 160 3.79 9.55 7.30
C THR A 160 4.15 8.24 7.99
N GLU A 161 4.43 7.20 7.21
CA GLU A 161 4.86 5.89 7.67
C GLU A 161 6.27 5.57 7.18
N VAL A 162 7.07 4.93 8.02
CA VAL A 162 8.45 4.55 7.71
C VAL A 162 8.62 3.04 7.88
N PHE A 163 9.33 2.41 6.95
CA PHE A 163 9.70 1.00 7.07
C PHE A 163 10.74 0.84 8.18
N ALA A 164 10.33 0.29 9.32
CA ALA A 164 11.18 0.20 10.52
C ALA A 164 11.85 -1.18 10.71
N TYR A 165 11.21 -2.26 10.25
CA TYR A 165 11.67 -3.63 10.48
C TYR A 165 11.19 -4.57 9.38
N GLY A 166 12.05 -5.54 9.04
CA GLY A 166 11.77 -6.56 8.04
C GLY A 166 12.85 -6.59 6.96
N ARG A 167 12.60 -7.39 5.93
CA ARG A 167 13.48 -7.48 4.76
C ARG A 167 12.81 -6.84 3.57
N LEU A 168 13.58 -6.09 2.78
CA LEU A 168 13.11 -5.51 1.53
C LEU A 168 12.95 -6.59 0.44
N PRO A 169 12.06 -6.38 -0.55
CA PRO A 169 12.00 -7.29 -1.70
C PRO A 169 13.34 -7.23 -2.44
N LEU A 170 13.79 -8.38 -2.96
CA LEU A 170 15.04 -8.44 -3.72
C LEU A 170 14.93 -7.70 -5.06
N ALA A 171 13.76 -7.81 -5.70
CA ALA A 171 13.42 -7.16 -6.95
C ALA A 171 11.90 -7.14 -7.12
N HIS A 172 11.39 -6.15 -7.85
CA HIS A 172 10.06 -6.22 -8.46
C HIS A 172 10.20 -6.92 -9.81
N SER A 173 9.29 -7.85 -10.11
CA SER A 173 9.39 -8.68 -11.30
C SER A 173 8.18 -8.52 -12.20
N ALA A 174 8.53 -8.37 -13.47
CA ALA A 174 7.65 -8.41 -14.63
C ALA A 174 7.45 -9.83 -15.19
#